data_AF-A0A3M8RI27-F1
#
_entry.id   AF-A0A3M8RI27-F1
#
_cell.length_a   1.000
_cell.length_b   1.000
_cell.length_c   1.000
_cell.angle_alpha   90.00
_cell.angle_beta   90.00
_cell.angle_gamma   90.00
#
_symmetry.space_group_name_H-M   'P 1'
#
loop_
_entity.id
_entity.type
_entity.pdbx_description
1 polymer ?
#
loop_
_entity_poly.entity_id
_entity_poly.type
_entity_poly.pdbx_seq_one_letter_code
_entity_poly.pdbx_strand_id
1 'polypeptide(L)'
;MESPHIVLLRDALGGTPITQAELRDALQRVDRLLADLAGDLQVSFAGPFVGPPLAPEQHQLCVREHHWPRAVHAWGVALCSTHPTHAGRADWRLGGVSRDRLPIVLQALPAFFAGYAQSAVDAGMAQRGSCRRLREIAHTLALTGA
;
A
#
# COMPACT_ATOMS: atom_id res chain seq x y z
N MET A 1 -7.59 11.77 -14.91
CA MET A 1 -7.63 10.44 -15.54
C MET A 1 -7.41 9.40 -14.46
N GLU A 2 -8.38 8.53 -14.20
CA GLU A 2 -8.22 7.45 -13.22
C GLU A 2 -7.12 6.49 -13.69
N SER A 3 -6.28 6.02 -12.76
CA SER A 3 -5.22 5.09 -13.11
C SER A 3 -5.86 3.73 -13.44
N PRO A 4 -5.62 3.14 -14.62
CA PRO A 4 -6.28 1.90 -15.03
C PRO A 4 -6.02 0.74 -14.04
N HIS A 5 -4.89 0.79 -13.33
CA HIS A 5 -4.52 -0.20 -12.32
C HIS A 5 -5.31 -0.06 -11.03
N ILE A 6 -5.70 1.16 -10.65
CA ILE A 6 -6.55 1.37 -9.47
C ILE A 6 -7.97 0.90 -9.75
N VAL A 7 -8.47 1.13 -10.97
CA VAL A 7 -9.76 0.61 -11.44
C VAL A 7 -9.76 -0.92 -11.44
N LEU A 8 -8.72 -1.55 -12.00
CA LEU A 8 -8.57 -3.00 -11.98
C LEU A 8 -8.59 -3.58 -10.56
N LEU A 9 -7.89 -2.94 -9.61
CA LEU A 9 -7.86 -3.37 -8.20
C LEU A 9 -9.22 -3.18 -7.52
N ARG A 10 -9.93 -2.08 -7.79
CA ARG A 10 -11.30 -1.86 -7.34
C ARG A 10 -12.23 -2.97 -7.86
N ASP A 11 -12.19 -3.26 -9.15
CA ASP A 11 -13.07 -4.26 -9.75
C ASP A 11 -12.79 -5.66 -9.15
N ALA A 12 -11.51 -5.97 -8.91
CA ALA A 12 -11.11 -7.20 -8.21
C ALA A 12 -11.59 -7.26 -6.75
N LEU A 13 -11.56 -6.14 -6.03
CA LEU A 13 -12.16 -6.03 -4.69
C LEU A 13 -13.68 -6.22 -4.72
N GLY A 14 -14.35 -5.81 -5.82
CA GLY A 14 -15.77 -6.04 -6.08
C GLY A 14 -16.11 -7.46 -6.56
N GLY A 15 -15.14 -8.38 -6.62
CA GLY A 15 -15.36 -9.78 -7.00
C GLY A 15 -15.14 -10.08 -8.48
N THR A 16 -14.69 -9.11 -9.29
CA THR A 16 -14.30 -9.37 -10.68
C THR A 16 -13.07 -10.28 -10.70
N PRO A 17 -13.10 -11.41 -11.42
CA PRO A 17 -11.94 -12.30 -11.52
C PRO A 17 -10.71 -11.56 -12.06
N ILE A 18 -9.57 -11.75 -11.39
CA ILE A 18 -8.27 -11.21 -11.79
C ILE A 18 -7.23 -12.32 -11.73
N THR A 19 -6.34 -12.40 -12.72
CA THR A 19 -5.24 -13.36 -12.66
C THR A 19 -4.18 -12.93 -11.64
N GLN A 20 -3.40 -13.88 -11.14
CA GLN A 20 -2.29 -13.55 -10.24
C GLN A 20 -1.23 -12.65 -10.90
N ALA A 21 -1.05 -12.76 -12.22
CA ALA A 21 -0.10 -11.95 -12.97
C ALA A 21 -0.59 -10.49 -13.06
N GLU A 22 -1.85 -10.29 -13.40
CA GLU A 22 -2.49 -8.96 -13.44
C GLU A 22 -2.50 -8.29 -12.06
N LEU A 23 -2.87 -9.05 -11.01
CA LEU A 23 -2.85 -8.52 -9.64
C LEU A 23 -1.43 -8.10 -9.23
N ARG A 24 -0.42 -8.91 -9.58
CA ARG A 24 0.97 -8.57 -9.29
C ARG A 24 1.43 -7.33 -10.05
N ASP A 25 1.15 -7.20 -11.35
CA ASP A 25 1.51 -6.00 -12.12
C ASP A 25 0.82 -4.76 -11.55
N ALA A 26 -0.47 -4.85 -11.23
CA ALA A 26 -1.23 -3.77 -10.64
C ALA A 26 -0.61 -3.32 -9.30
N LEU A 27 -0.25 -4.26 -8.42
CA LEU A 27 0.42 -3.96 -7.15
C LEU A 27 1.82 -3.37 -7.34
N GLN A 28 2.59 -3.82 -8.34
CA GLN A 28 3.90 -3.22 -8.67
C GLN A 28 3.79 -1.78 -9.19
N ARG A 29 2.66 -1.44 -9.82
CA ARG A 29 2.39 -0.06 -10.25
C ARG A 29 1.90 0.80 -9.10
N VAL A 30 1.13 0.22 -8.18
CA VAL A 30 0.78 0.87 -6.91
C VAL A 30 2.03 1.13 -6.07
N ASP A 31 2.99 0.20 -5.99
CA ASP A 31 4.28 0.41 -5.33
C ASP A 31 4.99 1.66 -5.85
N ARG A 32 5.08 1.82 -7.19
CA ARG A 32 5.73 2.96 -7.84
C ARG A 32 4.99 4.27 -7.56
N LEU A 33 3.67 4.26 -7.73
CA LEU A 33 2.82 5.40 -7.41
C LEU A 33 2.99 5.84 -5.95
N LEU A 34 3.00 4.89 -5.01
CA LEU A 34 3.18 5.18 -3.59
C LEU A 34 4.58 5.66 -3.26
N ALA A 35 5.62 5.21 -3.99
CA ALA A 35 6.96 5.76 -3.84
C ALA A 35 7.00 7.25 -4.20
N ASP A 36 6.37 7.65 -5.31
CA ASP A 36 6.28 9.05 -5.73
C ASP A 36 5.51 9.90 -4.71
N LEU A 37 4.33 9.43 -4.29
CA LEU A 37 3.49 10.12 -3.31
C LEU A 37 4.17 10.22 -1.93
N ALA A 38 4.82 9.14 -1.47
CA ALA A 38 5.54 9.14 -0.21
C ALA A 38 6.82 9.98 -0.27
N GLY A 39 7.48 10.06 -1.43
CA GLY A 39 8.64 10.92 -1.62
C GLY A 39 8.32 12.42 -1.53
N ASP A 40 7.15 12.84 -2.02
CA ASP A 40 6.66 14.23 -1.87
C ASP A 40 6.17 14.52 -0.45
N LEU A 41 5.43 13.57 0.16
CA LEU A 41 4.82 13.79 1.48
C LEU A 41 5.81 13.62 2.63
N GLN A 42 6.70 12.62 2.56
CA GLN A 42 7.64 12.24 3.61
C GLN A 42 6.98 12.05 4.98
N VAL A 43 5.77 11.48 4.98
CA VAL A 43 5.01 11.17 6.20
C VAL A 43 5.07 9.68 6.46
N SER A 44 5.56 9.30 7.64
CA SER A 44 5.56 7.90 8.07
C SER A 44 4.15 7.45 8.45
N PHE A 45 3.79 6.22 8.09
CA PHE A 45 2.49 5.64 8.40
C PHE A 45 2.60 4.14 8.65
N ALA A 46 2.00 3.67 9.74
CA ALA A 46 1.85 2.26 10.05
C ALA A 46 0.39 1.86 9.77
N GLY A 47 0.19 1.10 8.69
CA GLY A 47 -1.12 0.76 8.15
C GLY A 47 -1.66 -0.58 8.64
N PRO A 48 -2.56 -1.22 7.87
CA PRO A 48 -3.14 -2.49 8.26
C PRO A 48 -2.14 -3.64 8.27
N PHE A 49 -2.46 -4.65 9.08
CA PHE A 49 -1.77 -5.93 9.13
C PHE A 49 -2.10 -6.78 7.90
N VAL A 50 -1.07 -7.41 7.34
CA VAL A 50 -1.11 -8.24 6.11
C VAL A 50 -0.30 -9.52 6.28
N GLY A 51 -0.16 -10.00 7.51
CA GLY A 51 0.42 -11.30 7.82
C GLY A 51 -0.45 -12.46 7.35
N PRO A 52 0.06 -13.70 7.41
CA PRO A 52 -0.73 -14.88 7.10
C PRO A 52 -1.91 -15.04 8.08
N PRO A 53 -3.00 -15.75 7.72
CA PRO A 53 -4.20 -15.87 8.56
C PRO A 53 -3.96 -16.39 9.98
N LEU A 54 -2.96 -17.25 10.17
CA LEU A 54 -2.60 -17.80 11.49
C LEU A 54 -1.80 -16.84 12.37
N ALA A 55 -1.27 -15.74 11.81
CA ALA A 55 -0.47 -14.76 12.52
C ALA A 55 -0.51 -13.40 11.77
N PRO A 56 -1.69 -12.75 11.70
CA PRO A 56 -1.89 -11.55 10.90
C PRO A 56 -0.98 -10.40 11.32
N GLU A 57 -0.69 -10.28 12.62
CA GLU A 57 0.13 -9.22 13.19
C GLU A 57 1.61 -9.27 12.80
N GLN A 58 2.11 -10.39 12.24
CA GLN A 58 3.53 -10.55 11.90
C GLN A 58 4.04 -9.56 10.85
N HIS A 59 3.16 -9.07 9.98
CA HIS A 59 3.53 -8.14 8.92
C HIS A 59 2.51 -7.01 8.80
N GLN A 60 3.02 -5.80 8.61
CA GLN A 60 2.22 -4.60 8.47
C GLN A 60 2.63 -3.83 7.21
N LEU A 61 1.68 -3.18 6.55
CA LEU A 61 2.00 -2.21 5.51
C LEU A 61 2.52 -0.93 6.16
N CYS A 62 3.74 -0.52 5.83
CA CYS A 62 4.33 0.70 6.38
C CYS A 62 4.81 1.62 5.27
N VAL A 63 4.52 2.91 5.41
CA VAL A 63 5.16 3.99 4.66
C VAL A 63 6.23 4.62 5.53
N ARG A 64 7.46 4.69 5.01
CA ARG A 64 8.61 5.37 5.61
C ARG A 64 9.73 5.42 4.57
N GLU A 65 10.83 6.05 4.93
CA GLU A 65 12.10 5.79 4.25
C GLU A 65 12.55 4.35 4.53
N HIS A 66 12.64 3.53 3.49
CA HIS A 66 13.05 2.13 3.61
C HIS A 66 14.47 1.95 3.10
N HIS A 67 15.23 1.10 3.80
CA HIS A 67 16.60 0.75 3.44
C HIS A 67 16.61 -0.61 2.76
N TRP A 68 16.77 -0.61 1.44
CA TRP A 68 16.83 -1.85 0.67
C TRP A 68 18.28 -2.32 0.51
N PRO A 69 18.51 -3.64 0.34
CA PRO A 69 19.82 -4.14 -0.07
C PRO A 69 20.32 -3.38 -1.31
N ARG A 70 21.60 -2.99 -1.34
CA ARG A 70 22.25 -2.10 -2.33
C ARG A 70 22.12 -0.58 -2.09
N ALA A 71 21.96 -0.15 -0.84
CA ALA A 71 22.03 1.26 -0.42
C ALA A 71 21.02 2.20 -1.10
N VAL A 72 19.87 1.67 -1.54
CA VAL A 72 18.77 2.50 -2.02
C VAL A 72 17.94 2.92 -0.82
N HIS A 73 18.06 4.20 -0.46
CA HIS A 73 17.19 4.88 0.49
C HIS A 73 16.06 5.52 -0.31
N ALA A 74 14.84 5.06 -0.08
CA ALA A 74 13.69 5.59 -0.77
C ALA A 74 12.45 5.56 0.12
N TRP A 75 11.73 6.66 0.12
CA TRP A 75 10.37 6.72 0.63
C TRP A 75 9.46 5.80 -0.20
N GLY A 76 8.55 5.13 0.49
CA GLY A 76 7.57 4.30 -0.16
C GLY A 76 6.93 3.34 0.82
N VAL A 77 6.19 2.41 0.27
CA VAL A 77 5.50 1.37 1.03
C VAL A 77 6.28 0.06 0.99
N ALA A 78 6.21 -0.68 2.10
CA ALA A 78 6.69 -2.05 2.19
C ALA A 78 5.85 -2.83 3.19
N LEU A 79 5.83 -4.15 3.03
CA LEU A 79 5.45 -5.07 4.09
C LEU A 79 6.64 -5.18 5.05
N CYS A 80 6.42 -4.79 6.30
CA CYS A 80 7.45 -4.78 7.31
C CYS A 80 7.15 -5.82 8.38
N SER A 81 8.16 -6.57 8.81
CA SER A 81 8.05 -7.45 9.98
C SER A 81 7.80 -6.61 11.23
N THR A 82 6.85 -7.05 12.04
CA THR A 82 6.59 -6.48 13.36
C THR A 82 7.37 -7.17 14.47
N HIS A 83 8.22 -8.14 14.12
CA HIS A 83 8.99 -8.88 15.10
C HIS A 83 9.89 -7.94 15.92
N PRO A 84 9.93 -8.05 17.26
CA PRO A 84 10.63 -7.09 18.13
C PRO A 84 12.11 -6.92 17.79
N THR A 85 12.77 -7.99 17.35
CA THR A 85 14.20 -7.97 16.99
C THR A 85 14.48 -7.43 15.59
N HIS A 86 13.46 -7.30 14.74
CA HIS A 86 13.62 -6.86 13.35
C HIS A 86 13.13 -5.43 13.11
N ALA A 87 12.68 -4.72 14.16
CA ALA A 87 12.46 -3.27 14.21
C ALA A 87 11.75 -2.64 12.98
N GLY A 88 10.78 -3.34 12.38
CA GLY A 88 10.10 -2.81 11.20
C GLY A 88 10.91 -2.90 9.91
N ARG A 89 11.83 -3.87 9.80
CA ARG A 89 12.54 -4.16 8.56
C ARG A 89 11.55 -4.38 7.41
N ALA A 90 11.81 -3.73 6.28
CA ALA A 90 11.10 -3.97 5.04
C ALA A 90 11.51 -5.34 4.47
N ASP A 91 10.54 -6.25 4.37
CA ASP A 91 10.78 -7.60 3.85
C ASP A 91 10.39 -7.70 2.37
N TRP A 92 9.25 -7.09 1.98
CA TRP A 92 8.75 -7.13 0.62
C TRP A 92 8.13 -5.81 0.17
N ARG A 93 8.25 -5.51 -1.13
CA ARG A 93 7.36 -4.58 -1.85
C ARG A 93 5.97 -5.21 -2.04
N LEU A 94 4.92 -4.44 -2.30
CA LEU A 94 3.56 -5.00 -2.46
C LEU A 94 3.51 -6.09 -3.54
N GLY A 95 4.10 -5.83 -4.70
CA GLY A 95 4.17 -6.79 -5.81
C GLY A 95 5.17 -7.92 -5.62
N GLY A 96 5.95 -7.91 -4.53
CA GLY A 96 6.99 -8.91 -4.23
C GLY A 96 6.53 -10.06 -3.33
N VAL A 97 5.30 -10.02 -2.84
CA VAL A 97 4.77 -11.01 -1.89
C VAL A 97 4.43 -12.35 -2.54
N SER A 98 4.28 -13.39 -1.71
CA SER A 98 3.83 -14.72 -2.15
C SER A 98 2.42 -14.68 -2.74
N ARG A 99 2.07 -15.72 -3.51
CA ARG A 99 0.75 -15.84 -4.16
C ARG A 99 -0.40 -15.74 -3.15
N ASP A 100 -0.27 -16.40 -2.01
CA ASP A 100 -1.30 -16.44 -0.97
C ASP A 100 -1.47 -15.10 -0.26
N ARG A 101 -0.44 -14.23 -0.29
CA ARG A 101 -0.48 -12.92 0.36
C ARG A 101 -0.97 -11.81 -0.55
N LEU A 102 -0.91 -11.98 -1.88
CA LEU A 102 -1.47 -11.02 -2.84
C LEU A 102 -2.94 -10.63 -2.53
N PRO A 103 -3.88 -11.57 -2.30
CA PRO A 103 -5.26 -11.21 -1.98
C PRO A 103 -5.38 -10.51 -0.61
N ILE A 104 -4.56 -10.87 0.38
CA ILE A 104 -4.56 -10.21 1.69
C ILE A 104 -4.14 -8.74 1.53
N VAL A 105 -3.09 -8.48 0.75
CA VAL A 105 -2.62 -7.11 0.45
C VAL A 105 -3.70 -6.34 -0.31
N LEU A 106 -4.34 -6.94 -1.31
CA LEU A 106 -5.44 -6.34 -2.05
C LEU A 106 -6.55 -5.86 -1.12
N GLN A 107 -7.04 -6.74 -0.24
CA GLN A 107 -8.11 -6.43 0.73
C GLN A 107 -7.73 -5.33 1.72
N ALA A 108 -6.44 -5.17 2.00
CA ALA A 108 -5.94 -4.14 2.90
C ALA A 108 -5.80 -2.74 2.25
N LEU A 109 -5.80 -2.65 0.91
CA LEU A 109 -5.56 -1.39 0.20
C LEU A 109 -6.54 -0.26 0.53
N PRO A 110 -7.87 -0.48 0.59
CA PRO A 110 -8.81 0.62 0.88
C PRO A 110 -8.52 1.27 2.24
N ALA A 111 -8.36 0.45 3.28
CA ALA A 111 -8.02 0.92 4.63
C ALA A 111 -6.64 1.58 4.68
N PHE A 112 -5.66 1.02 3.99
CA PHE A 112 -4.32 1.59 3.89
C PHE A 112 -4.32 3.00 3.28
N PHE A 113 -4.97 3.19 2.12
CA PHE A 113 -4.99 4.49 1.44
C PHE A 113 -5.76 5.54 2.25
N ALA A 114 -6.90 5.16 2.85
CA ALA A 114 -7.67 6.05 3.70
C ALA A 114 -6.87 6.50 4.93
N GLY A 115 -6.23 5.55 5.63
CA GLY A 115 -5.40 5.84 6.80
C GLY A 115 -4.19 6.69 6.46
N TYR A 116 -3.49 6.39 5.36
CA TYR A 116 -2.30 7.17 4.97
C TYR A 116 -2.68 8.60 4.56
N ALA A 117 -3.79 8.76 3.83
CA ALA A 117 -4.31 10.07 3.50
C ALA A 117 -4.61 10.90 4.76
N GLN A 118 -5.21 10.28 5.78
CA GLN A 118 -5.49 10.94 7.05
C GLN A 118 -4.21 11.33 7.77
N SER A 119 -3.22 10.43 7.87
CA SER A 119 -1.92 10.76 8.47
C SER A 119 -1.22 11.92 7.76
N ALA A 120 -1.33 12.02 6.43
CA ALA A 120 -0.82 13.16 5.68
C ALA A 120 -1.57 14.46 6.01
N VAL A 121 -2.89 14.41 6.20
CA VAL A 121 -3.68 15.57 6.65
C VAL A 121 -3.25 16.01 8.05
N ASP A 122 -3.12 15.07 8.98
CA ASP A 122 -2.74 15.35 10.37
C ASP A 122 -1.31 15.93 10.47
N ALA A 123 -0.43 15.54 9.54
CA ALA A 123 0.91 16.11 9.37
C ALA A 123 0.93 17.48 8.67
N GLY A 124 -0.23 18.09 8.38
CA GLY A 124 -0.34 19.40 7.75
C GLY A 124 -0.20 19.40 6.22
N MET A 125 -0.20 18.24 5.57
CA MET A 125 0.00 18.11 4.11
C MET A 125 -1.30 18.15 3.29
N ALA A 126 -2.42 18.53 3.91
CA ALA A 126 -3.75 18.53 3.29
C ALA A 126 -3.84 19.25 1.92
N GLN A 127 -3.05 20.31 1.73
CA GLN A 127 -3.06 21.11 0.50
C GLN A 127 -2.17 20.54 -0.62
N ARG A 128 -1.33 19.55 -0.33
CA ARG A 128 -0.45 18.92 -1.32
C ARG A 128 -1.26 18.12 -2.34
N GLY A 129 -0.86 18.20 -3.61
CA GLY A 129 -1.46 17.38 -4.68
C GLY A 129 -1.40 15.88 -4.37
N SER A 130 -0.31 15.42 -3.74
CA SER A 130 -0.14 14.02 -3.32
C SER A 130 -1.15 13.58 -2.26
N CYS A 131 -1.48 14.44 -1.29
CA CYS A 131 -2.52 14.15 -0.29
C CYS A 131 -3.90 14.04 -0.95
N ARG A 132 -4.22 14.98 -1.85
CA ARG A 132 -5.45 14.91 -2.66
C ARG A 132 -5.52 13.61 -3.45
N ARG A 133 -4.41 13.22 -4.08
CA ARG A 133 -4.32 11.99 -4.86
C ARG A 133 -4.53 10.73 -4.02
N LEU A 134 -3.97 10.67 -2.80
CA LEU A 134 -4.23 9.57 -1.88
C LEU A 134 -5.72 9.45 -1.54
N ARG A 135 -6.39 10.58 -1.27
CA ARG A 135 -7.83 10.61 -0.96
C ARG A 135 -8.69 10.17 -2.16
N GLU A 136 -8.35 10.59 -3.37
CA GLU A 136 -9.01 10.13 -4.59
C GLU A 136 -8.92 8.62 -4.75
N ILE A 137 -7.72 8.04 -4.58
CA ILE A 137 -7.51 6.60 -4.69
C ILE A 137 -8.28 5.86 -3.59
N ALA A 138 -8.21 6.35 -2.34
CA ALA A 138 -8.97 5.79 -1.23
C ALA A 138 -10.47 5.75 -1.53
N HIS A 139 -11.01 6.83 -2.10
CA HIS A 139 -12.40 6.91 -2.52
C HIS A 139 -12.71 5.89 -3.63
N THR A 140 -11.92 5.84 -4.71
CA THR A 140 -12.13 4.87 -5.81
C THR A 140 -12.14 3.43 -5.31
N LEU A 141 -11.22 3.06 -4.43
CA LEU A 141 -11.13 1.70 -3.87
C LEU A 141 -12.26 1.36 -2.90
N ALA A 142 -12.90 2.36 -2.29
CA ALA A 142 -14.01 2.17 -1.35
C ALA A 142 -15.37 1.99 -2.05
N LEU A 143 -15.47 2.25 -3.36
CA LEU A 143 -16.71 2.10 -4.15
C LEU A 143 -17.10 0.64 -4.47
N THR A 144 -16.55 -0.32 -3.73
CA THR A 144 -16.76 -1.76 -3.98
C THR A 144 -18.07 -2.21 -3.32
N GLY A 145 -19.17 -2.15 -4.07
CA GLY A 145 -20.47 -2.67 -3.64
C GLY A 145 -21.67 -1.80 -4.04
N ALA A 146 -21.97 -1.74 -5.34
CA ALA A 146 -23.29 -1.38 -5.86
C ALA A 146 -23.84 -2.57 -6.67
#